data_AF-A0A7V9M0Y5-F1
#
_entry.id   AF-A0A7V9M0Y5-F1
#
_cell.length_a   1.000
_cell.length_b   1.000
_cell.length_c   1.000
_cell.angle_alpha   90.00
_cell.angle_beta   90.00
_cell.angle_gamma   90.00
#
_symmetry.space_group_name_H-M   'P 1'
#
loop_
_entity.id
_entity.type
_entity.pdbx_description
1 polymer ?
#
loop_
_entity_poly.entity_id
_entity_poly.type
_entity_poly.pdbx_seq_one_letter_code
_entity_poly.pdbx_strand_id
1 'polypeptide(L)'
;MVFTSSEKHFIQSWKEQRHGPRWKYYVQYTIAWGIVTFLVLFFLMKLIIAERNMGGLATFYIILPVSIIIAFAVTHFTYVINERRLNRILQKEKEENGTDPKIP
;
A
#
# COMPACT_ATOMS: atom_id res chain seq x y z
N MET A 1 12.93 -26.57 -3.37
CA MET A 1 13.28 -26.28 -1.95
C MET A 1 12.02 -25.84 -1.19
N VAL A 2 11.85 -26.19 0.10
CA VAL A 2 10.74 -25.69 0.92
C VAL A 2 10.95 -24.19 1.15
N PHE A 3 9.96 -23.33 0.89
CA PHE A 3 10.03 -21.87 1.04
C PHE A 3 10.94 -21.42 2.18
N THR A 4 11.75 -20.39 1.95
CA THR A 4 12.54 -19.80 3.04
C THR A 4 11.61 -19.29 4.15
N SER A 5 12.06 -19.27 5.40
CA SER A 5 11.24 -18.78 6.52
C SER A 5 10.67 -17.38 6.26
N SER A 6 11.48 -16.49 5.67
CA SER A 6 11.04 -15.13 5.27
C SER A 6 9.92 -15.15 4.23
N GLU A 7 10.03 -16.01 3.20
CA GLU A 7 8.99 -16.13 2.17
C GLU A 7 7.70 -16.71 2.72
N LYS A 8 7.76 -17.70 3.62
CA LYS A 8 6.56 -18.23 4.31
C LYS A 8 5.84 -17.14 5.09
N HIS A 9 6.57 -16.36 5.88
CA HIS A 9 6.00 -15.25 6.64
C HIS A 9 5.40 -14.18 5.72
N PHE A 10 6.07 -13.86 4.61
CA PHE A 10 5.52 -12.96 3.61
C PHE A 10 4.22 -13.49 3.00
N ILE A 11 4.20 -14.75 2.53
CA ILE A 11 3.01 -15.35 1.90
C ILE A 11 1.83 -15.35 2.89
N GLN A 12 2.07 -15.80 4.12
CA GLN A 12 1.03 -15.86 5.14
C GLN A 12 0.51 -14.47 5.50
N SER A 13 1.39 -13.52 5.83
CA SER A 13 0.98 -12.15 6.16
C SER A 13 0.27 -11.48 4.97
N TRP A 14 0.75 -11.69 3.74
CA TRP A 14 0.11 -11.13 2.56
C TRP A 14 -1.27 -11.74 2.30
N LYS A 15 -1.43 -13.06 2.49
CA LYS A 15 -2.70 -13.79 2.40
C LYS A 15 -3.71 -13.29 3.44
N GLU A 16 -3.27 -13.06 4.66
CA GLU A 16 -4.08 -12.48 5.74
C GLU A 16 -4.50 -11.03 5.40
N GLN A 17 -3.58 -10.21 4.90
CA GLN A 17 -3.87 -8.82 4.52
C GLN A 17 -4.89 -8.72 3.37
N ARG A 18 -4.81 -9.61 2.36
CA ARG A 18 -5.75 -9.66 1.23
C ARG A 18 -7.00 -10.50 1.50
N HIS A 19 -7.19 -10.99 2.73
CA HIS A 19 -8.31 -11.88 3.04
C HIS A 19 -9.65 -11.15 2.89
N GLY A 20 -10.54 -11.72 2.08
CA GLY A 20 -11.86 -11.16 1.78
C GLY A 20 -11.91 -10.38 0.44
N PRO A 21 -12.92 -9.52 0.26
CA PRO A 21 -13.11 -8.82 -1.00
C PRO A 21 -12.07 -7.72 -1.20
N ARG A 22 -11.58 -7.56 -2.43
CA ARG A 22 -10.49 -6.60 -2.77
C ARG A 22 -10.78 -5.18 -2.29
N TRP A 23 -12.04 -4.73 -2.37
CA TRP A 23 -12.40 -3.37 -1.97
C TRP A 23 -12.13 -3.11 -0.48
N LYS A 24 -12.22 -4.13 0.40
CA LYS A 24 -11.94 -3.99 1.83
C LYS A 24 -10.49 -3.61 2.09
N TYR A 25 -9.57 -4.27 1.38
CA TYR A 25 -8.15 -3.91 1.41
C TYR A 25 -7.96 -2.44 0.97
N TYR A 26 -8.50 -2.08 -0.20
CA TYR A 26 -8.33 -0.73 -0.72
C TYR A 26 -8.88 0.34 0.22
N VAL A 27 -10.08 0.15 0.79
CA VAL A 27 -10.68 1.10 1.73
C VAL A 27 -9.83 1.23 3.00
N GLN A 28 -9.49 0.10 3.64
CA GLN A 28 -8.74 0.11 4.88
C GLN A 28 -7.37 0.78 4.73
N TYR A 29 -6.60 0.38 3.71
CA TYR A 29 -5.26 0.91 3.51
C TYR A 29 -5.26 2.33 2.93
N THR A 30 -6.24 2.70 2.10
CA THR A 30 -6.37 4.08 1.61
C THR A 30 -6.73 5.04 2.74
N ILE A 31 -7.59 4.64 3.69
CA ILE A 31 -7.89 5.48 4.87
C ILE A 31 -6.65 5.62 5.75
N ALA A 32 -5.96 4.52 6.05
CA ALA A 32 -4.74 4.54 6.87
C ALA A 32 -3.65 5.41 6.24
N TRP A 33 -3.36 5.22 4.95
CA TRP A 33 -2.42 6.05 4.22
C TRP A 33 -2.91 7.48 4.03
N GLY A 34 -4.22 7.70 3.90
CA GLY A 34 -4.84 9.02 3.73
C GLY A 34 -4.57 9.94 4.90
N ILE A 35 -4.63 9.42 6.13
CA ILE A 35 -4.29 10.20 7.33
C ILE A 35 -2.81 10.58 7.31
N VAL A 36 -1.92 9.62 6.99
CA VAL A 36 -0.47 9.85 6.95
C VAL A 36 -0.12 10.87 5.85
N THR A 37 -0.62 10.68 4.63
CA THR A 37 -0.35 11.58 3.50
C THR A 37 -0.92 12.96 3.75
N PHE A 38 -2.12 13.06 4.34
CA PHE A 38 -2.71 14.34 4.72
C PHE A 38 -1.82 15.10 5.70
N LEU A 39 -1.38 14.45 6.79
CA LEU A 39 -0.52 15.08 7.79
C LEU A 39 0.80 15.54 7.17
N VAL A 40 1.46 14.66 6.39
CA VAL A 40 2.72 15.00 5.72
C VAL A 40 2.55 16.20 4.80
N LEU A 41 1.52 16.20 3.94
CA LEU A 41 1.26 17.31 3.02
C LEU A 41 0.90 18.59 3.76
N PHE A 42 0.10 18.49 4.82
CA PHE A 42 -0.27 19.64 5.65
C PHE A 42 0.96 20.30 6.27
N PHE A 43 1.86 19.51 6.86
CA PHE A 43 3.10 20.03 7.44
C PHE A 43 4.05 20.58 6.38
N LEU A 44 4.23 19.90 5.25
CA LEU A 44 5.05 20.39 4.15
C LEU A 44 4.53 21.74 3.62
N MET A 45 3.22 21.87 3.44
CA MET A 45 2.61 23.12 2.99
C MET A 45 2.80 24.24 4.01
N LYS A 46 2.68 23.96 5.31
CA LYS A 46 2.96 24.94 6.37
C LYS A 46 4.43 25.34 6.46
N LEU A 47 5.35 24.44 6.13
CA LEU A 47 6.79 24.71 6.14
C LEU A 47 7.23 25.54 4.93
N ILE A 48 6.70 25.23 3.75
CA ILE A 48 7.05 25.92 2.49
C ILE A 48 6.36 27.29 2.42
N ILE A 49 5.08 27.35 2.80
CA ILE A 49 4.28 28.58 2.76
C ILE A 49 4.26 29.19 4.16
N ALA A 50 5.42 29.73 4.56
CA ALA A 50 5.57 30.46 5.81
C ALA A 50 4.81 31.80 5.81
N GLU A 51 4.35 32.27 4.65
CA GLU A 51 3.61 33.54 4.50
C GLU A 51 2.11 33.40 4.80
N ARG A 52 1.68 34.23 5.76
CA ARG A 52 0.45 34.13 6.57
C ARG A 52 -0.91 34.15 5.87
N ASN A 53 -0.99 34.32 4.53
CA ASN A 53 -2.26 34.57 3.85
C ASN A 53 -2.85 33.36 3.10
N MET A 54 -2.10 32.29 2.91
CA MET A 54 -2.58 31.04 2.28
C MET A 54 -2.96 29.95 3.30
N GLY A 55 -3.06 30.28 4.57
CA GLY A 55 -3.41 29.34 5.65
C GLY A 55 -4.90 29.07 5.82
N GLY A 56 -5.75 29.50 4.88
CA GLY A 56 -7.21 29.44 4.98
C GLY A 56 -7.85 28.13 4.50
N LEU A 57 -9.18 28.05 4.60
CA LEU A 57 -10.01 26.89 4.21
C LEU A 57 -9.71 26.36 2.80
N ALA A 58 -9.33 27.23 1.85
CA ALA A 58 -8.98 26.85 0.48
C ALA A 58 -7.84 25.81 0.41
N THR A 59 -6.81 25.98 1.23
CA THR A 59 -5.67 25.05 1.29
C THR A 59 -6.09 23.69 1.82
N PHE A 60 -7.01 23.66 2.79
CA PHE A 60 -7.59 22.41 3.27
C PHE A 60 -8.41 21.68 2.19
N TYR A 61 -9.24 22.42 1.43
CA TYR A 61 -10.03 21.85 0.33
C TYR A 61 -9.19 21.30 -0.82
N ILE A 62 -7.93 21.74 -0.97
CA ILE A 62 -6.99 21.20 -1.96
C ILE A 62 -6.21 20.01 -1.37
N ILE A 63 -5.68 20.14 -0.16
CA ILE A 63 -4.84 19.09 0.46
C ILE A 63 -5.64 17.82 0.70
N LEU A 64 -6.90 17.93 1.13
CA LEU A 64 -7.73 16.77 1.44
C LEU A 64 -7.92 15.83 0.22
N PRO A 65 -8.47 16.27 -0.94
CA PRO A 65 -8.63 15.38 -2.10
C PRO A 65 -7.28 14.89 -2.64
N VAL A 66 -6.24 15.73 -2.65
CA VAL A 66 -4.90 15.34 -3.11
C VAL A 66 -4.32 14.23 -2.22
N SER A 67 -4.48 14.33 -0.90
CA SER A 67 -4.00 13.32 0.05
C SER A 67 -4.66 11.95 -0.15
N ILE A 68 -5.97 11.94 -0.46
CA ILE A 68 -6.74 10.72 -0.74
C ILE A 68 -6.26 10.09 -2.05
N ILE A 69 -6.06 10.88 -3.11
CA ILE A 69 -5.55 10.38 -4.40
C ILE A 69 -4.17 9.76 -4.22
N ILE A 70 -3.27 10.43 -3.49
CA ILE A 70 -1.93 9.89 -3.21
C ILE A 70 -2.01 8.62 -2.37
N ALA A 71 -2.85 8.58 -1.33
CA ALA A 71 -3.03 7.40 -0.50
C ALA A 71 -3.58 6.20 -1.28
N PHE A 72 -4.52 6.45 -2.19
CA PHE A 72 -5.03 5.42 -3.10
C PHE A 72 -3.93 4.91 -4.02
N ALA A 73 -3.12 5.82 -4.60
CA ALA A 73 -1.98 5.44 -5.44
C ALA A 73 -0.97 4.59 -4.66
N VAL A 74 -0.58 5.00 -3.45
CA VAL A 74 0.33 4.25 -2.56
C VAL A 74 -0.22 2.85 -2.26
N THR A 75 -1.52 2.77 -1.93
CA THR A 75 -2.20 1.49 -1.68
C THR A 75 -2.19 0.60 -2.92
N HIS A 76 -2.48 1.16 -4.10
CA HIS A 76 -2.46 0.43 -5.36
C HIS A 76 -1.07 -0.07 -5.72
N PHE A 77 -0.04 0.78 -5.63
CA PHE A 77 1.34 0.39 -5.91
C PHE A 77 1.83 -0.70 -4.95
N THR A 78 1.53 -0.57 -3.65
CA THR A 78 1.88 -1.57 -2.64
C THR A 78 1.24 -2.91 -2.98
N TYR A 79 -0.04 -2.91 -3.36
CA TYR A 79 -0.74 -4.12 -3.78
C TYR A 79 -0.07 -4.76 -5.01
N VAL A 80 0.20 -3.98 -6.06
CA VAL A 80 0.82 -4.49 -7.29
C VAL A 80 2.23 -5.04 -7.04
N ILE A 81 3.04 -4.35 -6.23
CA ILE A 81 4.40 -4.79 -5.88
C ILE A 81 4.33 -6.12 -5.12
N ASN A 82 3.44 -6.24 -4.14
CA ASN A 82 3.29 -7.45 -3.34
C ASN A 82 2.74 -8.63 -4.15
N GLU A 83 1.78 -8.40 -5.06
CA GLU A 83 1.32 -9.44 -5.99
C GLU A 83 2.44 -9.91 -6.92
N ARG A 84 3.24 -8.98 -7.46
CA ARG A 84 4.41 -9.34 -8.28
C ARG A 84 5.42 -10.15 -7.48
N ARG A 85 5.66 -9.79 -6.22
CA ARG A 85 6.55 -10.54 -5.32
C ARG A 85 6.02 -11.95 -5.06
N LEU A 86 4.72 -12.09 -4.77
CA LEU A 86 4.07 -13.40 -4.59
C LEU A 86 4.22 -14.27 -5.83
N ASN A 87 3.87 -13.74 -7.02
CA ASN A 87 3.95 -14.49 -8.27
C ASN A 87 5.38 -14.95 -8.58
N ARG A 88 6.40 -14.11 -8.29
CA ARG A 88 7.81 -14.50 -8.43
C ARG A 88 8.19 -15.66 -7.51
N ILE A 89 7.72 -15.66 -6.27
CA ILE A 89 8.01 -16.74 -5.30
C ILE A 89 7.35 -18.05 -5.77
N LEU A 90 6.08 -17.99 -6.20
CA LEU A 90 5.34 -19.16 -6.70
C LEU A 90 5.93 -19.72 -8.01
N GLN A 91 6.37 -18.83 -8.91
CA GLN A 91 7.01 -19.24 -10.16
C GLN A 91 8.34 -19.97 -9.88
N LYS A 92 9.17 -19.44 -8.97
CA LYS A 92 10.41 -20.12 -8.55
C LYS A 92 10.13 -21.50 -7.97
N GLU A 93 9.11 -21.63 -7.13
CA GLU A 93 8.74 -22.94 -6.56
C GLU A 93 8.30 -23.93 -7.66
N LYS A 94 7.54 -23.46 -8.65
CA LYS A 94 7.11 -24.30 -9.78
C LYS A 94 8.27 -24.75 -10.65
N GLU A 95 9.21 -23.86 -10.95
CA GLU A 95 10.42 -24.16 -11.73
C GLU A 95 11.33 -25.16 -11.00
N GLU A 96 11.46 -25.05 -9.67
CA GLU A 96 12.28 -25.96 -8.87
C GLU A 96 11.66 -27.33 -8.65
N ASN A 97 10.35 -27.40 -8.38
CA ASN A 97 9.70 -28.64 -7.95
C ASN A 97 8.84 -29.31 -9.04
N GLY A 98 8.65 -28.67 -10.20
CA GLY A 98 7.89 -29.21 -11.34
C GLY A 98 6.38 -29.40 -11.09
N THR A 99 5.90 -29.08 -9.88
CA THR A 99 4.51 -29.20 -9.45
C THR A 99 3.89 -27.83 -9.20
N ASP A 100 2.56 -27.72 -9.35
CA ASP A 100 1.88 -26.47 -9.01
C ASP A 100 2.13 -26.09 -7.53
N PRO A 101 2.48 -24.82 -7.27
CA PRO A 101 2.91 -24.37 -5.96
C PRO A 101 1.77 -24.47 -4.95
N LYS A 102 1.99 -25.20 -3.86
CA LYS A 102 1.01 -25.33 -2.78
C LYS A 102 1.20 -24.15 -1.84
N ILE A 103 0.34 -23.15 -1.99
CA ILE A 103 0.31 -22.02 -1.07
C ILE A 103 0.08 -22.55 0.36
N PRO A 104 0.99 -22.29 1.31
CA PRO A 104 0.82 -22.71 2.69
C PRO A 104 -0.40 -22.05 3.37
#